data_AF-A0A2V8V5W7-F1
#
_entry.id   AF-A0A2V8V5W7-F1
#
_cell.length_a   1.000
_cell.length_b   1.000
_cell.length_c   1.000
_cell.angle_alpha   90.00
_cell.angle_beta   90.00
_cell.angle_gamma   90.00
#
_symmetry.space_group_name_H-M   'P 1'
#
loop_
_entity.id
_entity.type
_entity.pdbx_description
1 polymer ?
#
loop_
_entity_poly.entity_id
_entity_poly.type
_entity_poly.pdbx_seq_one_letter_code
_entity_poly.pdbx_strand_id
1 'polypeptide(L)'
;MSLVLSSALAFIALLLAATGIFGVVNYSVSHRTHEIGTRMALGANAQSILRLLISQSLRPVFIGALLGLAGAAAVSTILSSLLFGVSPLDPLMFLTMLLIVFTAAALASYAPTVRATRIDPAAALRHE
;
A
#
# COMPACT_ATOMS: atom_id res chain seq x y z
N MET A 1 -16.55 -22.69 -14.78
CA MET A 1 -16.21 -21.54 -15.63
C MET A 1 -16.19 -20.23 -14.84
N SER A 2 -17.25 -19.90 -14.09
CA SER A 2 -17.33 -18.67 -13.27
C SER A 2 -16.18 -18.51 -12.26
N LEU A 3 -15.84 -19.56 -11.52
CA LEU A 3 -14.76 -19.56 -10.52
C LEU A 3 -13.38 -19.16 -11.09
N VAL A 4 -13.03 -19.68 -12.27
CA VAL A 4 -11.73 -19.40 -12.92
C VAL A 4 -11.63 -17.94 -13.36
N LEU A 5 -12.72 -17.39 -13.92
CA LEU A 5 -12.77 -15.99 -14.35
C LEU A 5 -12.68 -15.04 -13.14
N SER A 6 -13.46 -15.30 -12.09
CA SER A 6 -13.43 -14.51 -10.86
C SER A 6 -12.04 -14.54 -10.20
N SER A 7 -11.38 -15.71 -10.13
CA SER A 7 -10.02 -15.80 -9.59
C SER A 7 -8.99 -15.05 -10.42
N ALA A 8 -9.10 -15.10 -11.76
CA ALA A 8 -8.17 -14.39 -12.64
C ALA A 8 -8.34 -12.87 -12.52
N LEU A 9 -9.57 -12.38 -12.49
CA LEU A 9 -9.85 -10.95 -12.29
C LEU A 9 -9.38 -10.47 -10.93
N ALA A 10 -9.61 -11.25 -9.86
CA ALA A 10 -9.11 -10.93 -8.53
C ALA A 10 -7.57 -10.83 -8.51
N PHE A 11 -6.87 -11.76 -9.19
CA PHE A 11 -5.43 -11.74 -9.29
C PHE A 11 -4.91 -10.50 -10.05
N ILE A 12 -5.53 -10.15 -11.18
CA ILE A 12 -5.17 -8.94 -11.96
C ILE A 12 -5.42 -7.68 -11.13
N ALA A 13 -6.55 -7.59 -10.44
CA ALA A 13 -6.86 -6.46 -9.57
C ALA A 13 -5.82 -6.30 -8.45
N LEU A 14 -5.37 -7.42 -7.86
CA LEU A 14 -4.33 -7.42 -6.84
C LEU A 14 -2.99 -6.90 -7.40
N LEU A 15 -2.61 -7.34 -8.61
CA LEU A 15 -1.40 -6.85 -9.28
C LEU A 15 -1.49 -5.36 -9.58
N LEU A 16 -2.64 -4.88 -10.06
CA LEU A 16 -2.86 -3.46 -10.36
C LEU A 16 -2.78 -2.60 -9.08
N ALA A 17 -3.36 -3.08 -7.98
CA ALA A 17 -3.25 -2.42 -6.69
C ALA A 17 -1.79 -2.36 -6.21
N ALA A 18 -1.05 -3.48 -6.33
CA ALA A 18 0.35 -3.55 -5.94
C ALA A 18 1.24 -2.59 -6.76
N THR A 19 1.07 -2.53 -8.08
CA THR A 19 1.83 -1.61 -8.94
C THR A 19 1.46 -0.15 -8.69
N GLY A 20 0.18 0.15 -8.44
CA GLY A 20 -0.27 1.49 -8.04
C GLY A 20 0.35 1.95 -6.72
N ILE A 21 0.35 1.09 -5.69
CA ILE A 21 1.01 1.36 -4.40
C ILE A 21 2.51 1.59 -4.62
N PHE A 22 3.17 0.72 -5.38
CA PHE A 22 4.59 0.88 -5.71
C PHE A 22 4.88 2.23 -6.37
N GLY A 23 4.06 2.64 -7.35
CA GLY A 23 4.20 3.92 -8.05
C GLY A 23 4.03 5.12 -7.12
N VAL A 24 2.97 5.13 -6.29
CA VAL A 24 2.69 6.22 -5.34
C VAL A 24 3.79 6.35 -4.29
N VAL A 25 4.28 5.22 -3.76
CA VAL A 25 5.37 5.20 -2.78
C VAL A 25 6.68 5.67 -3.41
N ASN A 26 7.04 5.15 -4.60
CA ASN A 26 8.27 5.54 -5.30
C ASN A 26 8.27 7.03 -5.68
N TYR A 27 7.14 7.56 -6.13
CA TYR A 27 6.98 8.99 -6.43
C TYR A 27 7.10 9.86 -5.17
N SER A 28 6.47 9.45 -4.07
CA SER A 28 6.52 10.16 -2.79
C SER A 28 7.94 10.21 -2.19
N VAL A 29 8.72 9.14 -2.37
CA VAL A 29 10.13 9.09 -1.95
C VAL A 29 10.97 10.01 -2.83
N SER A 30 10.82 9.93 -4.16
CA SER A 30 11.64 10.72 -5.10
C SER A 30 11.46 12.23 -4.93
N HIS A 31 10.25 12.70 -4.61
CA HIS A 31 9.99 14.14 -4.37
C HIS A 31 10.54 14.66 -3.03
N ARG A 32 10.82 13.78 -2.06
CA ARG A 32 11.31 14.17 -0.72
C ARG A 32 12.81 13.92 -0.52
N THR A 33 13.49 13.35 -1.51
CA THR A 33 14.94 13.09 -1.47
C THR A 33 15.76 14.34 -1.15
N HIS A 34 15.30 15.52 -1.59
CA HIS A 34 15.95 16.81 -1.31
C HIS A 34 15.85 17.26 0.16
N GLU A 35 14.68 17.14 0.79
CA GLU A 35 14.50 17.44 2.23
C GLU A 35 15.22 16.41 3.13
N ILE A 36 15.31 15.17 2.66
CA ILE A 36 16.00 14.09 3.35
C ILE A 36 17.52 14.29 3.31
N GLY A 37 18.06 14.68 2.15
CA GLY A 37 19.48 15.00 1.96
C GLY A 37 19.94 16.16 2.84
N THR A 38 19.14 17.24 2.92
CA THR A 38 19.44 18.39 3.79
C THR A 38 19.38 18.03 5.28
N ARG A 39 18.41 17.21 5.72
CA ARG A 39 18.34 16.73 7.12
C ARG A 39 19.48 15.78 7.50
N MET A 40 19.91 14.90 6.59
CA MET A 40 21.08 14.04 6.85
C MET A 40 22.38 14.85 6.90
N ALA A 41 22.55 15.87 6.05
CA ALA A 41 23.71 16.75 6.09
C ALA A 41 23.82 17.53 7.43
N LEU A 42 22.70 17.76 8.11
CA LEU A 42 22.64 18.36 9.44
C LEU A 42 22.82 17.34 10.60
N GLY A 43 23.13 16.07 10.30
CA GLY A 43 23.42 15.04 11.30
C GLY A 43 22.20 14.26 11.82
N ALA A 44 21.05 14.32 11.14
CA ALA A 44 19.87 13.57 11.56
C ALA A 44 20.07 12.04 11.41
N ASN A 45 19.70 11.28 12.45
CA ASN A 45 19.78 9.83 12.46
C ASN A 45 18.92 9.21 11.33
N ALA A 46 19.56 8.41 10.46
CA ALA A 46 18.92 7.73 9.33
C ALA A 46 17.70 6.89 9.75
N GLN A 47 17.71 6.31 10.97
CA GLN A 47 16.57 5.57 11.51
C GLN A 47 15.31 6.43 11.72
N SER A 48 15.47 7.70 12.12
CA SER A 48 14.34 8.62 12.32
C SER A 48 13.68 8.99 10.99
N ILE A 49 14.47 9.17 9.93
CA ILE A 49 13.98 9.46 8.58
C ILE A 49 13.27 8.24 8.00
N LEU A 50 13.83 7.05 8.19
CA LEU A 50 13.26 5.78 7.75
C LEU A 50 11.88 5.56 8.41
N ARG A 51 11.77 5.81 9.72
CA ARG A 51 10.50 5.70 10.46
C ARG A 51 9.46 6.71 9.97
N LEU A 52 9.89 7.95 9.68
CA LEU A 52 9.02 8.99 9.15
C LEU A 52 8.46 8.60 7.78
N LEU A 53 9.32 8.14 6.87
CA LEU A 53 8.94 7.70 5.53
C LEU A 53 7.97 6.52 5.57
N ILE A 54 8.25 5.49 6.38
CA ILE A 54 7.34 4.34 6.54
C ILE A 54 5.98 4.82 7.06
N SER A 55 5.95 5.68 8.08
CA SER A 55 4.68 6.15 8.67
C SER A 55 3.85 6.97 7.68
N GLN A 56 4.48 7.80 6.86
CA GLN A 56 3.79 8.57 5.82
C GLN A 56 3.32 7.69 4.66
N SER A 57 4.12 6.68 4.28
CA SER A 57 3.79 5.74 3.21
C SER A 57 2.61 4.84 3.58
N LEU A 58 2.51 4.46 4.86
CA LEU A 58 1.44 3.58 5.36
C LEU A 58 0.11 4.31 5.57
N ARG A 59 0.11 5.62 5.85
CA ARG A 59 -1.14 6.40 6.03
C ARG A 59 -2.14 6.28 4.88
N PRO A 60 -1.78 6.53 3.60
CA PRO A 60 -2.72 6.42 2.49
C PRO A 60 -3.17 4.97 2.26
N VAL A 61 -2.29 3.98 2.51
CA VAL A 61 -2.66 2.56 2.47
C VAL A 61 -3.74 2.24 3.51
N PHE A 62 -3.58 2.75 4.73
CA PHE A 62 -4.52 2.54 5.82
C PHE A 62 -5.89 3.19 5.55
N ILE A 63 -5.89 4.43 5.03
CA ILE A 63 -7.11 5.14 4.65
C ILE A 63 -7.81 4.40 3.50
N GLY A 64 -7.06 3.98 2.48
CA GLY A 64 -7.59 3.21 1.36
C GLY A 64 -8.20 1.87 1.81
N ALA A 65 -7.54 1.17 2.74
CA ALA A 65 -8.05 -0.09 3.30
C ALA A 65 -9.37 0.13 4.07
N LEU A 66 -9.46 1.16 4.92
CA LEU A 66 -10.69 1.49 5.65
C LEU A 66 -11.84 1.84 4.71
N LEU A 67 -11.58 2.68 3.69
CA LEU A 67 -12.58 3.05 2.69
C LEU A 67 -13.01 1.84 1.86
N GLY A 68 -12.08 0.96 1.49
CA GLY A 68 -12.36 -0.27 0.76
C GLY A 68 -13.24 -1.23 1.57
N LEU A 69 -12.93 -1.43 2.85
CA LEU A 69 -13.74 -2.25 3.76
C LEU A 69 -15.16 -1.69 3.92
N ALA A 70 -15.29 -0.37 4.14
CA ALA A 70 -16.57 0.29 4.27
C ALA A 70 -17.40 0.17 2.98
N GLY A 71 -16.78 0.39 1.83
CA GLY A 71 -17.41 0.21 0.52
C GLY A 71 -17.84 -1.23 0.26
N ALA A 72 -16.98 -2.21 0.57
CA ALA A 72 -17.30 -3.63 0.43
C ALA A 72 -18.48 -4.03 1.31
N ALA A 73 -18.52 -3.58 2.58
CA ALA A 73 -19.63 -3.84 3.49
C ALA A 73 -20.94 -3.20 2.99
N ALA A 74 -20.88 -1.94 2.51
CA ALA A 74 -22.05 -1.25 1.97
C ALA A 74 -22.62 -1.97 0.73
N VAL A 75 -21.76 -2.31 -0.23
CA VAL A 75 -22.17 -3.03 -1.45
C VAL A 75 -22.68 -4.43 -1.12
N SER A 76 -22.02 -5.17 -0.23
CA SER A 76 -22.46 -6.51 0.22
C SER A 76 -23.85 -6.46 0.87
N THR A 77 -24.10 -5.43 1.68
CA THR A 77 -25.41 -5.20 2.32
C THR A 77 -26.50 -4.92 1.27
N ILE A 78 -26.21 -4.06 0.30
CA ILE A 78 -27.14 -3.75 -0.82
C ILE A 78 -27.39 -4.98 -1.70
N LEU A 79 -26.38 -5.80 -1.95
CA LEU A 79 -26.55 -7.01 -2.75
C LEU A 79 -27.32 -8.09 -1.98
N SER A 80 -27.15 -8.19 -0.66
CA SER A 80 -27.89 -9.15 0.17
C SER A 80 -29.40 -8.88 0.20
N SER A 81 -29.82 -7.62 0.03
CA SER A 81 -31.25 -7.30 -0.09
C SER A 81 -31.83 -7.66 -1.47
N LEU A 82 -30.97 -7.89 -2.47
CA LEU A 82 -31.36 -8.29 -3.83
C LEU A 82 -31.17 -9.81 -4.08
N LEU A 83 -30.26 -10.46 -3.35
CA LEU A 83 -29.92 -11.88 -3.48
C LEU A 83 -30.31 -12.65 -2.20
N PHE A 84 -31.44 -13.35 -2.25
CA PHE A 84 -31.86 -14.24 -1.17
C PHE A 84 -30.80 -15.34 -0.91
N GLY A 85 -30.25 -15.38 0.31
CA GLY A 85 -29.42 -16.49 0.81
C GLY A 85 -27.91 -16.25 0.90
N VAL A 86 -27.41 -15.05 0.62
CA VAL A 86 -25.98 -14.71 0.81
C VAL A 86 -25.80 -13.98 2.14
N SER A 87 -25.01 -14.56 3.05
CA SER A 87 -24.73 -13.93 4.35
C SER A 87 -23.91 -12.65 4.13
N PRO A 88 -24.43 -11.45 4.46
CA PRO A 88 -23.84 -10.18 4.00
C PRO A 88 -22.48 -9.85 4.62
N LEU A 89 -22.15 -10.46 5.76
CA LEU A 89 -20.98 -10.12 6.57
C LEU A 89 -20.36 -11.39 7.14
N ASP A 90 -19.59 -12.12 6.31
CA ASP A 90 -18.75 -13.21 6.81
C ASP A 90 -17.43 -12.63 7.37
N PRO A 91 -17.20 -12.65 8.69
CA PRO A 91 -16.01 -12.07 9.30
C PRO A 91 -14.71 -12.71 8.79
N LEU A 92 -14.77 -14.00 8.42
CA LEU A 92 -13.62 -14.74 7.92
C LEU A 92 -13.18 -14.22 6.55
N MET A 93 -14.16 -13.86 5.70
CA MET A 93 -13.91 -13.32 4.36
C MET A 93 -13.32 -11.91 4.42
N PHE A 94 -13.83 -11.05 5.30
CA PHE A 94 -13.27 -9.72 5.53
C PHE A 94 -11.85 -9.79 6.12
N LEU A 95 -11.60 -10.70 7.06
CA LEU A 95 -10.28 -10.88 7.67
C LEU A 95 -9.25 -11.39 6.65
N THR A 96 -9.61 -12.37 5.84
CA THR A 96 -8.73 -12.91 4.78
C THR A 96 -8.43 -11.86 3.71
N MET A 97 -9.43 -11.09 3.27
CA MET A 97 -9.24 -9.98 2.34
C MET A 97 -8.30 -8.92 2.90
N LEU A 98 -8.49 -8.54 4.17
CA LEU A 98 -7.63 -7.57 4.85
C LEU A 98 -6.17 -8.06 4.88
N LEU A 99 -5.94 -9.32 5.28
CA LEU A 99 -4.60 -9.93 5.30
C LEU A 99 -3.94 -9.94 3.91
N ILE A 100 -4.69 -10.30 2.86
CA ILE A 100 -4.16 -10.33 1.49
C ILE A 100 -3.77 -8.93 1.02
N VAL A 101 -4.63 -7.93 1.22
CA VAL A 101 -4.33 -6.55 0.81
C VAL A 101 -3.16 -5.98 1.62
N PHE A 102 -3.11 -6.24 2.92
CA PHE A 102 -2.04 -5.74 3.79
C PHE A 102 -0.70 -6.37 3.44
N THR A 103 -0.66 -7.68 3.20
CA THR A 103 0.56 -8.39 2.78
C THR A 103 1.02 -7.94 1.41
N ALA A 104 0.11 -7.77 0.43
CA ALA A 104 0.44 -7.23 -0.88
C ALA A 104 0.98 -5.80 -0.81
N ALA A 105 0.35 -4.93 -0.01
CA ALA A 105 0.81 -3.56 0.20
C ALA A 105 2.18 -3.52 0.91
N ALA A 106 2.40 -4.37 1.90
CA ALA A 106 3.69 -4.50 2.58
C ALA A 106 4.78 -4.96 1.60
N LEU A 107 4.52 -5.98 0.78
CA LEU A 107 5.47 -6.46 -0.22
C LEU A 107 5.76 -5.40 -1.30
N ALA A 108 4.73 -4.71 -1.79
CA ALA A 108 4.87 -3.65 -2.80
C ALA A 108 5.66 -2.44 -2.27
N SER A 109 5.48 -2.08 -0.99
CA SER A 109 6.18 -0.97 -0.36
C SER A 109 7.57 -1.34 0.17
N TYR A 110 7.87 -2.62 0.41
CA TYR A 110 9.16 -3.07 0.94
C TYR A 110 10.34 -2.71 0.03
N ALA A 111 10.24 -2.99 -1.27
CA ALA A 111 11.30 -2.71 -2.23
C ALA A 111 11.68 -1.21 -2.35
N PRO A 112 10.73 -0.26 -2.54
CA PRO A 112 11.06 1.17 -2.61
C PRO A 112 11.54 1.72 -1.26
N THR A 113 11.00 1.23 -0.13
CA THR A 113 11.46 1.64 1.20
C THR A 113 12.90 1.19 1.45
N VAL A 114 13.26 -0.05 1.16
CA VAL A 114 14.64 -0.53 1.29
C VAL A 114 15.57 0.17 0.32
N ARG A 115 15.14 0.43 -0.93
CA ARG A 115 15.92 1.24 -1.88
C ARG A 115 16.21 2.63 -1.35
N ALA A 116 15.23 3.33 -0.75
CA ALA A 116 15.41 4.66 -0.17
C ALA A 116 16.50 4.68 0.92
N THR A 117 16.68 3.59 1.66
CA THR A 117 17.69 3.47 2.73
C THR A 117 19.08 3.14 2.23
N ARG A 118 19.19 2.64 0.99
CA ARG A 118 20.46 2.32 0.33
C ARG A 118 20.94 3.42 -0.61
N ILE A 119 20.17 4.50 -0.78
CA ILE A 119 20.66 5.70 -1.48
C ILE A 119 21.73 6.31 -0.58
N ASP A 120 22.98 6.15 -1.00
CA ASP A 120 24.14 6.74 -0.35
C ASP A 120 23.99 8.28 -0.40
N PRO A 121 23.88 8.98 0.75
CA PRO A 121 23.73 10.44 0.78
C PRO A 121 24.86 11.16 0.03
N ALA A 122 26.05 10.54 -0.06
CA ALA A 122 27.16 11.08 -0.83
C ALA A 122 26.93 11.07 -2.36
N ALA A 123 26.11 10.15 -2.88
CA ALA A 123 25.73 10.11 -4.30
C ALA A 123 24.62 11.12 -4.64
N ALA A 124 23.73 11.42 -3.68
CA ALA A 124 22.66 12.41 -3.85
C ALA A 124 23.18 13.86 -3.98
N LEU A 125 24.38 14.14 -3.44
CA LEU A 125 25.06 15.43 -3.52
C LEU A 125 26.02 15.56 -4.72
N ARG A 126 26.28 14.46 -5.45
CA ARG A 126 27.30 14.42 -6.52
C ARG A 126 26.73 14.60 -7.94
N HIS A 127 25.44 14.94 -8.03
CA HIS A 127 24.76 15.30 -9.27
C HIS A 127 24.53 16.82 -9.43
N GLU A 128 25.19 17.64 -8.61
CA GLU A 128 25.64 18.98 -9.01
C GLU A 128 27.10 18.93 -9.46
#